data_AF-A0A9J6HBE4-F1
#
_entry.id   AF-A0A9J6HBE4-F1
#
_cell.length_a   1.000
_cell.length_b   1.000
_cell.length_c   1.000
_cell.angle_alpha   90.00
_cell.angle_beta   90.00
_cell.angle_gamma   90.00
#
_symmetry.space_group_name_H-M   'P 1'
#
loop_
_entity.id
_entity.type
_entity.pdbx_description
1 polymer ?
#
loop_
_entity_poly.entity_id
_entity_poly.type
_entity_poly.pdbx_seq_one_letter_code
_entity_poly.pdbx_strand_id
1 'polypeptide(L)' 'MKEHIFLVVKNAFIEWLEVRRKNSLTSTALISVLRSRFATFGIQRKVGLDSANAFVSSEIQEFSQIDGIQSVR' A
#
# COMPACT_ATOMS: atom_id res chain seq x y z
N MET A 1 -20.39 16.05 -8.83
CA MET A 1 -19.89 14.67 -9.05
C MET A 1 -19.16 14.25 -7.79
N LYS A 2 -19.42 13.04 -7.24
CA LYS A 2 -18.63 12.53 -6.11
C LYS A 2 -17.36 11.89 -6.67
N GLU A 3 -16.20 12.35 -6.24
CA GLU A 3 -14.93 11.69 -6.57
C GLU A 3 -14.89 10.31 -5.90
N HIS A 4 -14.25 9.37 -6.58
CA HIS A 4 -14.09 7.99 -6.10
C HIS A 4 -12.61 7.65 -6.09
N ILE A 5 -12.13 7.18 -4.95
CA ILE A 5 -10.73 6.80 -4.79
C ILE A 5 -10.65 5.28 -4.80
N PHE A 6 -9.76 4.76 -5.63
CA PHE A 6 -9.47 3.33 -5.72
C PHE A 6 -8.02 3.10 -5.34
N LEU A 7 -7.80 2.20 -4.39
CA LEU A 7 -6.48 1.68 -4.07
C LEU A 7 -6.26 0.43 -4.91
N VAL A 8 -5.21 0.44 -5.73
CA VAL A 8 -4.83 -0.68 -6.57
C VAL A 8 -3.52 -1.27 -6.04
N VAL A 9 -3.53 -2.56 -5.73
CA VAL A 9 -2.34 -3.29 -5.26
C VAL A 9 -2.06 -4.41 -6.26
N LYS A 10 -0.88 -4.38 -6.89
CA LYS A 10 -0.41 -5.41 -7.80
C LYS A 10 0.66 -6.25 -7.11
N ASN A 11 0.51 -7.57 -7.13
CA ASN A 11 1.60 -8.48 -6.80
C ASN A 11 2.41 -8.77 -8.08
N ALA A 12 3.70 -8.44 -8.07
CA ALA A 12 4.58 -8.61 -9.22
C ALA A 12 4.97 -10.07 -9.53
N PHE A 13 4.81 -10.99 -8.58
CA PHE A 13 5.23 -12.39 -8.74
C PHE A 13 4.14 -13.31 -9.30
N ILE A 14 2.88 -13.06 -8.94
CA ILE A 14 1.75 -13.94 -9.30
C ILE A 14 0.71 -13.24 -10.19
N GLU A 15 1.07 -12.09 -10.76
CA GLU A 15 0.18 -11.23 -11.58
C GLU A 15 -1.21 -10.98 -10.98
N TRP A 16 -1.30 -10.94 -9.64
CA TRP A 16 -2.54 -10.67 -8.94
C TRP A 16 -2.80 -9.15 -8.85
N LEU A 17 -4.01 -8.71 -9.20
CA LEU A 17 -4.49 -7.34 -9.02
C LEU A 17 -5.60 -7.30 -7.96
N GLU A 18 -5.42 -6.50 -6.91
CA GLU A 18 -6.46 -6.23 -5.92
C GLU A 18 -6.87 -4.76 -6.00
N VAL A 19 -8.18 -4.51 -6.17
CA VAL A 19 -8.73 -3.16 -6.24
C VAL A 19 -9.70 -2.96 -5.08
N ARG A 20 -9.46 -1.93 -4.25
CA ARG A 20 -10.36 -1.55 -3.15
C ARG A 20 -10.85 -0.13 -3.33
N ARG A 21 -12.18 0.04 -3.35
CA ARG A 21 -12.79 1.37 -3.26
C ARG A 21 -12.61 1.91 -1.85
N LYS A 22 -12.16 3.16 -1.75
CA LYS A 22 -12.01 3.88 -0.49
C LYS A 22 -12.73 5.22 -0.57
N ASN A 23 -13.27 5.64 0.57
CA ASN A 23 -13.89 6.96 0.70
C ASN A 23 -12.84 8.06 0.88
N SER A 24 -11.63 7.71 1.33
CA SER A 24 -10.46 8.58 1.46
C SER A 24 -9.17 7.75 1.41
N LEU A 25 -8.09 8.31 0.86
CA LEU A 25 -6.75 7.69 0.83
C LEU A 25 -5.88 8.26 1.94
N THR A 26 -6.07 7.76 3.16
CA THR A 26 -5.23 8.10 4.31
C THR A 26 -4.11 7.07 4.48
N SER A 27 -3.00 7.47 5.11
CA SER A 27 -1.89 6.55 5.45
C SER A 27 -2.39 5.33 6.21
N THR A 28 -3.27 5.54 7.21
CA THR A 28 -3.84 4.46 8.03
C THR A 28 -4.64 3.46 7.19
N ALA A 29 -5.44 3.94 6.23
CA ALA A 29 -6.23 3.08 5.36
C ALA A 29 -5.33 2.23 4.44
N LEU A 30 -4.21 2.81 3.99
CA LEU A 30 -3.21 2.11 3.17
C LEU A 30 -2.43 1.08 4.00
N ILE A 31 -1.91 1.46 5.17
CA ILE A 31 -1.20 0.55 6.10
C ILE A 31 -2.08 -0.64 6.48
N SER A 32 -3.38 -0.40 6.75
CA SER A 32 -4.32 -1.49 7.07
C SER A 32 -4.45 -2.49 5.91
N VAL A 33 -4.50 -2.02 4.67
CA VAL A 33 -4.55 -2.89 3.49
C VAL A 33 -3.25 -3.67 3.32
N LEU A 34 -2.10 -3.00 3.47
CA LEU A 34 -0.78 -3.64 3.39
C LEU A 34 -0.61 -4.73 4.46
N ARG A 35 -0.95 -4.44 5.72
CA ARG A 35 -0.92 -5.43 6.83
C ARG A 35 -1.80 -6.64 6.55
N SER A 36 -3.04 -6.43 6.09
CA SER A 36 -3.93 -7.53 5.72
C SER A 36 -3.33 -8.41 4.62
N ARG A 37 -2.64 -7.78 3.66
CA ARG A 37 -1.98 -8.53 2.58
C ARG A 37 -0.75 -9.27 3.07
N PHE A 38 0.08 -8.68 3.92
CA PHE A 38 1.23 -9.38 4.52
C PHE A 38 0.81 -10.55 5.39
N ALA A 39 -0.29 -10.44 6.12
CA ALA A 39 -0.85 -11.57 6.87
C ALA A 39 -1.28 -12.74 5.97
N THR A 40 -1.67 -12.47 4.72
CA THR A 40 -2.15 -13.49 3.79
C THR A 40 -1.03 -14.10 2.93
N PHE A 41 -0.06 -13.29 2.50
CA PHE A 41 0.98 -13.70 1.52
C PHE A 41 2.40 -13.64 2.06
N GLY A 42 2.57 -13.32 3.35
CA GLY A 42 3.88 -13.03 3.95
C GLY A 42 4.36 -11.59 3.67
N ILE A 43 5.37 -11.18 4.44
CA ILE A 43 6.00 -9.85 4.33
C ILE A 43 6.61 -9.70 2.93
N GLN A 44 6.18 -8.68 2.20
CA GLN A 44 6.72 -8.38 0.89
C GLN A 44 7.99 -7.52 1.07
N ARG A 45 9.11 -7.95 0.48
CA ARG A 45 10.40 -7.21 0.58
C ARG A 45 10.40 -5.86 -0.15
N LYS A 46 9.50 -5.67 -1.13
CA LYS A 46 9.41 -4.47 -1.96
C LYS A 46 7.96 -4.06 -2.13
N VAL A 47 7.67 -2.80 -1.88
CA VAL A 47 6.38 -2.18 -2.15
C VAL A 47 6.62 -0.92 -2.96
N GLY A 48 6.04 -0.85 -4.14
CA GLY A 48 5.98 0.36 -4.97
C GLY A 48 4.60 0.99 -4.82
N LEU A 49 4.55 2.28 -4.52
CA LEU A 49 3.36 3.11 -4.64
C LEU A 49 3.63 4.14 -5.71
N ASP A 50 2.70 4.22 -6.65
CA ASP A 50 2.74 5.09 -7.83
C ASP A 50 2.46 6.57 -7.49
N SER A 51 1.86 6.84 -6.34
CA SER A 51 1.55 8.19 -5.89
C SER A 51 2.60 8.69 -4.91
N ALA A 52 3.35 9.70 -5.34
CA ALA A 52 4.35 10.39 -4.52
C ALA A 52 3.78 10.83 -3.16
N ASN A 53 2.51 11.25 -3.10
CA ASN A 53 1.86 11.71 -1.87
C ASN A 53 1.62 10.59 -0.84
N ALA A 54 1.46 9.34 -1.27
CA ALA A 54 1.17 8.23 -0.36
C ALA A 54 2.40 7.77 0.42
N PHE A 55 3.62 8.00 -0.08
CA PHE A 55 4.88 7.68 0.59
C PHE A 55 5.48 8.81 1.44
N VAL A 56 4.92 10.02 1.35
CA VAL A 56 5.49 11.21 2.02
C VAL A 56 5.06 11.31 3.48
N SER A 57 4.01 10.60 3.91
CA SER A 57 3.63 10.62 5.32
C SER A 57 4.62 9.85 6.20
N SER A 58 4.91 10.42 7.38
CA SER A 58 5.79 9.82 8.39
C SER A 58 5.33 8.42 8.80
N GLU A 59 4.02 8.21 8.86
CA GLU A 59 3.40 6.93 9.22
C GLU A 59 3.74 5.81 8.23
N ILE A 60 3.79 6.12 6.92
CA ILE A 60 4.13 5.13 5.89
C ILE A 60 5.64 4.83 5.91
N GLN A 61 6.47 5.84 6.17
CA GLN A 61 7.91 5.64 6.33
C GLN A 61 8.23 4.78 7.55
N GLU A 62 7.62 5.07 8.69
CA GLU A 62 7.77 4.28 9.92
C GLU A 62 7.30 2.83 9.69
N PHE A 63 6.13 2.65 9.08
CA PHE A 63 5.63 1.32 8.73
C PHE A 63 6.58 0.54 7.81
N SER A 64 7.18 1.22 6.82
CA SER A 64 8.12 0.59 5.89
C SER A 64 9.43 0.19 6.56
N GLN A 65 9.91 0.96 7.54
CA GLN A 65 11.13 0.65 8.29
C GLN A 65 10.95 -0.52 9.26
N ILE A 66 9.80 -0.61 9.94
CA ILE A 66 9.53 -1.66 10.93
C ILE A 66 9.44 -3.03 10.27
N ASP A 67 8.79 -3.13 9.11
CA ASP A 67 8.54 -4.40 8.41
C ASP A 67 9.63 -4.76 7.38
N GLY A 68 10.75 -4.02 7.32
CA GLY A 68 11.87 -4.29 6.41
C GLY A 68 11.52 -4.10 4.92
N ILE A 69 10.54 -3.24 4.63
CA ILE A 69 9.99 -3.02 3.30
C ILE A 69 10.83 -1.96 2.60
N GLN A 70 11.46 -2.32 1.48
CA GLN A 70 12.14 -1.35 0.64
C GLN A 70 11.10 -0.62 -0.23
N SER A 71 11.01 0.70 -0.04
CA SER A 71 10.31 1.57 -0.98
C SER A 71 11.12 1.62 -2.28
N VAL A 72 10.50 1.17 -3.38
CA VAL A 72 11.08 1.29 -4.72
C VAL A 72 10.39 2.47 -5.39
N ARG A 73 11.16 3.50 -5.74
CA ARG A 73 10.72 4.61 -6.59
C ARG A 73 10.93 4.27 -8.06
#